data_AF-A0A421BUD6-F1
#
_entry.id   AF-A0A421BUD6-F1
#
_cell.length_a   1.000
_cell.length_b   1.000
_cell.length_c   1.000
_cell.angle_alpha   90.00
_cell.angle_beta   90.00
_cell.angle_gamma   90.00
#
_symmetry.space_group_name_H-M   'P 1'
#
loop_
_entity.id
_entity.type
_entity.pdbx_description
1 polymer ?
#
loop_
_entity_poly.entity_id
_entity_poly.type
_entity_poly.pdbx_seq_one_letter_code
_entity_poly.pdbx_strand_id
1 'polypeptide(L)' 'MMTALAAALALGLAPDPADGSFHTAPRLAQSWSCSPRKTCSKTVESCEEAYWLLENCSWGGKLDRDGDGVPCENLCPDG' A
#
# COMPACT_ATOMS: atom_id res chain seq x y z
N MET A 1 -13.20 -38.77 -41.63
CA MET A 1 -14.08 -38.91 -40.45
C MET A 1 -13.71 -37.79 -39.50
N MET A 2 -14.63 -36.84 -39.31
CA MET A 2 -14.49 -35.73 -38.37
C MET A 2 -14.25 -36.25 -36.95
N THR A 3 -13.32 -35.66 -36.21
CA THR A 3 -13.63 -35.11 -34.88
C THR A 3 -12.57 -34.09 -34.50
N ALA A 4 -13.03 -32.85 -34.37
CA ALA A 4 -12.30 -31.72 -33.83
C ALA A 4 -11.98 -31.96 -32.35
N LEU A 5 -10.78 -31.56 -31.91
CA LEU A 5 -10.52 -31.25 -30.51
C LEU A 5 -10.13 -29.79 -30.44
N ALA A 6 -10.95 -29.07 -29.67
CA ALA A 6 -11.09 -27.63 -29.67
C ALA A 6 -9.85 -26.90 -29.15
N ALA A 7 -9.52 -25.79 -29.81
CA ALA A 7 -8.69 -24.74 -29.25
C ALA A 7 -9.51 -23.98 -28.20
N ALA A 8 -9.01 -23.94 -26.96
CA ALA A 8 -9.50 -23.03 -25.94
C ALA A 8 -8.42 -21.96 -25.70
N LEU A 9 -8.54 -20.83 -26.39
CA LEU A 9 -7.94 -19.56 -26.00
C LEU A 9 -8.79 -19.00 -24.86
N ALA A 10 -8.28 -19.06 -23.64
CA ALA A 10 -8.82 -18.32 -22.51
C ALA A 10 -7.74 -17.38 -21.97
N LEU A 11 -7.71 -16.15 -22.49
CA LEU A 11 -7.15 -15.00 -21.79
C LEU A 11 -8.08 -14.70 -20.61
N GLY A 12 -7.87 -15.40 -19.50
CA GLY A 12 -8.58 -15.17 -18.24
C GLY A 12 -7.74 -14.36 -17.27
N LEU A 13 -7.70 -13.04 -17.45
CA LEU A 13 -7.52 -12.12 -16.31
C LEU A 13 -8.79 -12.27 -15.45
N ALA A 14 -8.77 -13.17 -14.48
CA ALA A 14 -9.72 -13.10 -13.38
C ALA A 14 -9.11 -12.15 -12.33
N PRO A 15 -9.75 -11.02 -11.99
CA PRO A 15 -9.43 -10.33 -10.75
C PRO A 15 -9.86 -11.23 -9.58
N ASP A 16 -8.91 -11.55 -8.70
CA ASP A 16 -9.11 -12.39 -7.53
C ASP A 16 -10.15 -11.78 -6.57
N PRO A 17 -11.18 -12.54 -6.16
CA PRO A 17 -12.20 -12.07 -5.25
C PRO A 17 -11.72 -12.13 -3.80
N ALA A 18 -11.50 -10.94 -3.23
CA ALA A 18 -11.69 -10.58 -1.82
C ALA A 18 -11.36 -11.64 -0.75
N ASP A 19 -10.12 -11.58 -0.24
CA ASP A 19 -9.82 -11.99 1.13
C ASP A 19 -9.70 -10.73 2.01
N GLY A 20 -10.40 -10.75 3.13
CA GLY A 20 -10.69 -9.58 3.96
C GLY A 20 -9.53 -9.16 4.84
N SER A 21 -8.86 -8.09 4.45
CA SER A 21 -8.71 -6.86 5.24
C SER A 21 -8.11 -5.79 4.33
N PHE A 22 -8.84 -5.50 3.25
CA PHE A 22 -8.52 -4.40 2.38
C PHE A 22 -8.96 -3.11 3.08
N HIS A 23 -8.02 -2.47 3.76
CA HIS A 23 -7.95 -1.02 3.68
C HIS A 23 -7.51 -0.66 2.24
N THR A 24 -8.34 -0.95 1.23
CA THR A 24 -8.31 -0.15 0.00
C THR A 24 -8.93 1.18 0.38
N ALA A 25 -8.21 1.96 1.20
CA ALA A 25 -8.49 3.38 1.26
C ALA A 25 -8.43 3.85 -0.19
N PRO A 26 -9.49 4.48 -0.73
CA PRO A 26 -9.38 5.13 -2.02
C PRO A 26 -8.13 6.00 -1.93
N ARG A 27 -7.20 5.85 -2.89
CA ARG A 27 -6.17 6.87 -3.15
C ARG A 27 -6.90 8.13 -3.62
N LEU A 28 -7.61 8.77 -2.70
CA LEU A 28 -7.86 10.19 -2.75
C LEU A 28 -6.49 10.77 -3.07
N ALA A 29 -6.40 11.52 -4.15
CA ALA A 29 -5.18 12.19 -4.55
C ALA A 29 -4.85 13.25 -3.49
N GLN A 30 -4.43 12.79 -2.32
CA GLN A 30 -3.93 13.61 -1.24
C GLN A 30 -2.54 14.02 -1.69
N SER A 31 -2.38 15.30 -1.97
CA SER A 31 -1.07 15.89 -2.23
C SER A 31 -0.31 15.95 -0.89
N TRP A 32 0.24 14.83 -0.45
CA TRP A 32 1.13 14.80 0.69
C TRP A 32 2.41 15.55 0.36
N SER A 33 3.02 16.16 1.38
CA SER A 33 4.25 16.94 1.23
C SER A 33 5.32 16.37 2.12
N CYS A 34 6.57 16.39 1.66
CA CYS A 34 7.74 15.97 2.43
C CYS A 34 8.11 16.99 3.52
N SER A 35 7.15 17.59 4.19
CA SER A 35 7.39 18.45 5.34
C SER A 35 8.08 17.63 6.42
N PRO A 36 9.27 18.02 6.91
CA PRO A 36 10.02 17.22 7.87
C PRO A 36 9.24 17.03 9.16
N ARG A 37 8.95 15.78 9.50
CA ARG A 37 8.19 15.39 10.69
C ARG A 37 9.05 14.53 11.60
N LYS A 38 8.96 14.76 12.93
CA LYS A 38 9.75 14.03 13.94
C LYS A 38 8.96 12.93 14.65
N THR A 39 7.64 13.04 14.69
CA THR A 39 6.78 12.15 15.49
C THR A 39 5.49 11.83 14.74
N CYS A 40 5.23 10.54 14.53
CA CYS A 40 4.07 10.04 13.82
C CYS A 40 2.75 10.55 14.39
N SER A 41 2.50 10.36 15.69
CA SER A 41 1.21 10.65 16.35
C SER A 41 0.76 12.12 16.33
N LYS A 42 1.62 13.05 15.90
CA LYS A 42 1.32 14.50 15.85
C LYS A 42 1.34 15.06 14.45
N THR A 43 1.80 14.29 13.48
CA THR A 43 2.14 14.83 12.17
C THR A 43 1.60 13.97 11.04
N VAL A 44 1.52 12.67 11.24
CA VAL A 44 0.93 11.74 10.29
C VAL A 44 -0.44 11.35 10.83
N GLU A 45 -1.46 11.49 9.99
CA GLU A 45 -2.84 11.23 10.40
C GLU A 45 -3.34 9.86 9.94
N SER A 46 -2.59 9.18 9.06
CA SER A 46 -3.00 7.89 8.49
C SER A 46 -1.80 7.03 8.12
N CYS A 47 -1.98 5.71 8.15
CA CYS A 47 -0.93 4.76 7.84
C CYS A 47 -0.44 4.91 6.39
N GLU A 48 -1.36 5.17 5.45
CA GLU A 48 -1.04 5.37 4.03
C GLU A 48 -0.17 6.62 3.81
N GLU A 49 -0.39 7.68 4.58
CA GLU A 49 0.48 8.87 4.56
C GLU A 49 1.87 8.51 5.11
N ALA A 50 1.96 7.71 6.16
CA ALA A 50 3.24 7.27 6.72
C ALA A 50 4.08 6.51 5.68
N TYR A 51 3.47 5.55 4.99
CA TYR A 51 4.10 4.79 3.91
C TYR A 51 4.53 5.68 2.75
N TRP A 52 3.66 6.58 2.31
CA TRP A 52 4.02 7.49 1.24
C TRP A 52 5.21 8.38 1.62
N LEU A 53 5.26 8.87 2.86
CA LEU A 53 6.38 9.68 3.36
C LEU A 53 7.67 8.86 3.45
N LEU A 54 7.60 7.59 3.85
CA LEU A 54 8.75 6.67 3.86
C LEU A 54 9.33 6.46 2.45
N GLU A 55 8.46 6.19 1.47
CA GLU A 55 8.88 5.89 0.10
C GLU A 55 9.30 7.14 -0.70
N ASN A 56 8.66 8.28 -0.46
CA ASN A 56 8.80 9.47 -1.31
C ASN A 56 9.65 10.59 -0.69
N CYS A 57 9.99 10.52 0.60
CA CYS A 57 10.73 11.59 1.30
C CYS A 57 12.07 11.13 1.86
N SER A 58 13.13 11.93 1.67
CA SER A 58 14.49 11.59 2.11
C SER A 58 14.65 11.47 3.64
N TRP A 59 13.75 12.05 4.42
CA TRP A 59 13.72 11.92 5.88
C TRP A 59 12.75 10.84 6.36
N GLY A 60 11.97 10.23 5.46
CA GLY A 60 10.91 9.27 5.76
C GLY A 60 11.40 8.05 6.54
N GLY A 61 12.63 7.60 6.29
CA GLY A 61 13.29 6.55 7.09
C GLY A 61 13.56 6.90 8.55
N LYS A 62 13.21 8.11 9.02
CA LYS A 62 13.18 8.45 10.46
C LYS A 62 11.86 8.06 11.14
N LEU A 63 10.82 7.80 10.35
CA LEU A 63 9.50 7.36 10.83
C LEU A 63 9.48 5.87 11.15
N ASP A 64 10.26 5.11 10.39
CA ASP A 64 10.58 3.71 10.63
C ASP A 64 11.84 3.65 11.52
N ARG A 65 11.65 3.40 12.81
CA ARG A 65 12.72 3.53 13.81
C ARG A 65 13.64 2.31 13.82
N ASP A 66 13.09 1.16 13.47
CA ASP A 66 13.70 -0.15 13.54
C ASP A 66 14.10 -0.71 12.17
N GLY A 67 13.63 -0.11 11.08
CA GLY A 67 14.09 -0.34 9.72
C GLY A 67 13.41 -1.53 9.04
N ASP A 68 12.22 -1.92 9.50
CA ASP A 68 11.47 -3.07 9.00
C ASP A 68 10.60 -2.74 7.78
N GLY A 69 10.52 -1.45 7.41
CA GLY A 69 9.70 -0.94 6.32
C GLY A 69 8.29 -0.50 6.75
N VAL A 70 7.93 -0.60 8.03
CA VAL A 70 6.65 -0.16 8.59
C VAL A 70 6.85 1.18 9.31
N PRO A 71 6.52 2.32 8.67
CA PRO A 71 6.64 3.60 9.34
C PRO A 71 5.50 3.75 10.35
N CYS A 72 5.79 4.32 11.51
CA CYS A 72 4.76 4.70 12.46
C CYS A 72 3.87 3.53 12.95
N GLU A 73 4.43 2.44 13.49
CA GLU A 73 3.72 1.24 13.99
C GLU A 73 2.51 1.53 14.89
N ASN A 74 2.53 2.61 15.68
CA ASN A 74 1.38 3.02 16.51
C ASN A 74 0.15 3.45 15.69
N LEU A 75 0.35 3.85 14.43
CA LEU A 75 -0.69 4.20 13.46
C LEU A 75 -0.93 3.06 12.45
N CYS A 76 0.09 2.22 12.21
CA CYS A 76 0.06 1.07 11.32
C CYS A 76 0.11 -0.25 12.12
N PRO A 77 -0.99 -0.65 12.78
CA PRO A 77 -1.01 -1.80 13.69
C PRO A 77 -0.81 -3.16 12.98
N ASP A 78 -0.95 -3.22 11.65
CA ASP A 78 -0.92 -4.47 10.87
C ASP A 78 0.24 -4.56 9.86
N GLY A 79 1.12 -3.56 9.79
CA GLY A 79 2.15 -3.47 8.74
C GLY A 79 1.55 -3.11 7.39
#